data_AF-A0A2V7JG73-F1
#
_entry.id   AF-A0A2V7JG73-F1
#
_cell.length_a   1.000
_cell.length_b   1.000
_cell.length_c   1.000
_cell.angle_alpha   90.00
_cell.angle_beta   90.00
_cell.angle_gamma   90.00
#
_symmetry.space_group_name_H-M   'P 1'
#
loop_
_entity.id
_entity.type
_entity.pdbx_description
1 polymer ?
#
loop_
_entity_poly.entity_id
_entity_poly.type
_entity_poly.pdbx_seq_one_letter_code
_entity_poly.pdbx_strand_id
1 'polypeptide(L)'
;MQWSGGQPRSFTYIASATPDTLTVTLARAHRISYTTTLGGKITASVPTDTFVTEGTAVTLTATDTSSLRTFVGWAGDTVTKHVSITLPMTRPYSVRAVFLEPFNTAEVVAQLLTGTSALTAAQLSDLDQLGNNNGTFDLGDFLAWVEATRAPLSAQQRALLGGVTTKKGAPR
;
A
#
# COMPACT_ATOMS: atom_id res chain seq x y z
N MET A 1 7.38 28.72 -6.78
CA MET A 1 7.40 28.16 -8.15
C MET A 1 7.17 29.30 -9.12
N GLN A 2 7.97 29.34 -10.17
CA GLN A 2 8.01 30.33 -11.24
C GLN A 2 8.01 29.59 -12.57
N TRP A 3 7.49 30.18 -13.65
CA TRP A 3 7.64 29.59 -14.98
C TRP A 3 9.12 29.57 -15.38
N SER A 4 9.52 28.70 -16.31
CA SER A 4 10.92 28.62 -16.78
C SER A 4 11.43 29.94 -17.39
N GLY A 5 10.54 30.82 -17.85
CA GLY A 5 10.84 32.19 -18.29
C GLY A 5 10.85 33.26 -17.18
N GLY A 6 10.86 32.87 -15.91
CA GLY A 6 10.86 33.81 -14.76
C GLY A 6 9.53 34.52 -14.52
N GLN A 7 8.48 34.19 -15.29
CA GLN A 7 7.17 34.80 -15.11
C GLN A 7 6.48 34.33 -13.81
N PRO A 8 5.63 35.19 -13.21
CA PRO A 8 4.79 34.79 -12.09
C PRO A 8 3.84 33.67 -12.49
N ARG A 9 3.35 32.89 -11.51
CA ARG A 9 2.41 31.78 -11.74
C ARG A 9 1.18 32.16 -12.58
N SER A 10 0.82 33.44 -12.56
CA SER A 10 -0.18 34.03 -13.45
C SER A 10 0.47 35.17 -14.24
N PHE A 11 0.29 35.17 -15.56
CA PHE A 11 0.69 36.28 -16.43
C PHE A 11 -0.25 36.34 -17.64
N THR A 12 -0.32 37.52 -18.25
CA THR A 12 -1.07 37.73 -19.49
C THR A 12 -0.08 37.78 -20.65
N TYR A 13 -0.36 37.02 -21.71
CA TYR A 13 0.36 37.11 -22.98
C TYR A 13 -0.55 37.75 -24.03
N ILE A 14 -0.07 38.81 -24.68
CA ILE A 14 -0.77 39.45 -25.80
C ILE A 14 0.04 39.17 -27.06
N ALA A 15 -0.51 38.35 -27.95
CA ALA A 15 0.10 38.04 -29.24
C ALA A 15 0.04 39.27 -30.17
N SER A 16 1.06 39.45 -31.01
CA SER A 16 1.12 40.54 -31.97
C SER A 16 0.28 40.24 -33.24
N ALA A 17 0.24 41.17 -34.20
CA ALA A 17 -0.52 40.99 -35.45
C ALA A 17 0.07 39.90 -36.39
N THR A 18 1.27 39.41 -36.12
CA THR A 18 1.87 38.26 -36.80
C THR A 18 1.55 36.96 -36.08
N PRO A 19 1.34 35.82 -36.79
CA PRO A 19 1.09 34.55 -36.13
C PRO A 19 2.28 34.12 -35.24
N ASP A 20 2.07 34.09 -33.93
CA ASP A 20 3.03 33.60 -32.94
C ASP A 20 2.59 32.22 -32.41
N THR A 21 3.55 31.31 -32.19
CA THR A 21 3.28 30.01 -31.52
C THR A 21 3.68 30.10 -30.05
N LEU A 22 2.71 29.95 -29.15
CA LEU A 22 2.96 29.83 -27.71
C LEU A 22 3.04 28.35 -27.32
N THR A 23 4.19 27.91 -26.81
CA THR A 23 4.35 26.55 -26.23
C THR A 23 4.47 26.66 -24.72
N VAL A 24 3.55 26.01 -24.00
CA VAL A 24 3.60 25.89 -22.53
C VAL A 24 4.01 24.47 -22.17
N THR A 25 5.11 24.34 -21.42
CA THR A 25 5.54 23.04 -20.86
C THR A 25 5.27 23.04 -19.37
N LEU A 26 4.43 22.11 -18.90
CA LEU A 26 4.14 21.93 -17.49
C LEU A 26 4.93 20.73 -16.95
N ALA A 27 5.83 20.97 -16.00
CA ALA A 27 6.47 19.88 -15.26
C ALA A 27 5.46 19.29 -14.26
N ARG A 28 5.30 17.96 -14.28
CA ARG A 28 4.47 17.23 -13.33
C ARG A 28 5.33 16.61 -12.24
N ALA A 29 4.74 16.49 -11.06
CA ALA A 29 5.32 15.76 -9.94
C ALA A 29 4.22 14.96 -9.25
N HIS A 30 4.60 13.82 -8.68
CA HIS A 30 3.69 12.90 -8.01
C HIS A 30 4.14 12.68 -6.57
N ARG A 31 3.17 12.61 -5.65
CA ARG A 31 3.44 12.34 -4.24
C ARG A 31 3.71 10.85 -4.03
N ILE A 32 4.78 10.53 -3.32
CA ILE A 32 5.00 9.20 -2.75
C ILE A 32 4.60 9.22 -1.28
N SER A 33 3.85 8.23 -0.83
CA SER A 33 3.55 7.98 0.57
C SER A 33 3.90 6.53 0.88
N TYR A 34 4.60 6.31 1.98
CA TYR A 34 4.88 4.97 2.45
C TYR A 34 4.82 4.85 3.97
N THR A 35 4.38 3.69 4.43
CA THR A 35 4.26 3.34 5.85
C THR A 35 4.77 1.93 6.11
N THR A 36 4.93 1.57 7.38
CA THR A 36 5.27 0.22 7.81
C THR A 36 4.25 -0.28 8.82
N THR A 37 4.01 -1.59 8.86
CA THR A 37 3.52 -2.22 10.10
C THR A 37 4.65 -2.30 11.14
N LEU A 38 4.35 -2.78 12.34
CA LEU A 38 5.33 -2.92 13.43
C LEU A 38 6.44 -3.92 13.07
N GLY A 39 7.65 -3.68 13.58
CA GLY A 39 8.76 -4.64 13.50
C GLY A 39 9.73 -4.46 12.32
N GLY A 40 9.60 -3.35 11.59
CA GLY A 40 10.57 -3.01 10.55
C GLY A 40 10.69 -1.51 10.30
N LYS A 41 11.51 -1.18 9.31
CA LYS A 41 11.69 0.18 8.79
C LYS A 41 11.81 0.17 7.27
N ILE A 42 11.59 1.34 6.66
CA ILE A 42 11.87 1.58 5.24
C ILE A 42 13.06 2.53 5.13
N THR A 43 14.06 2.14 4.35
CA THR A 43 15.07 3.05 3.81
C THR A 43 14.65 3.45 2.41
N ALA A 44 14.54 4.74 2.15
CA ALA A 44 14.02 5.30 0.90
C ALA A 44 15.00 6.28 0.29
N SER A 45 15.04 6.38 -1.05
CA SER A 45 15.85 7.39 -1.75
C SER A 45 15.32 8.82 -1.59
N VAL A 46 14.05 8.97 -1.16
CA VAL A 46 13.41 10.25 -0.82
C VAL A 46 12.52 10.07 0.41
N PRO A 47 12.28 11.12 1.23
CA PRO A 47 11.36 11.04 2.36
C PRO A 47 9.91 10.77 1.93
N THR A 48 9.12 10.15 2.81
CA THR A 48 7.68 9.96 2.63
C THR A 48 6.96 11.30 2.48
N ASP A 49 5.83 11.28 1.78
CA ASP A 49 4.97 12.42 1.47
C ASP A 49 5.61 13.54 0.63
N THR A 50 6.74 13.24 0.00
CA THR A 50 7.45 14.14 -0.92
C THR A 50 6.83 14.10 -2.32
N PHE A 51 6.77 15.25 -3.00
CA PHE A 51 6.48 15.31 -4.43
C PHE A 51 7.74 15.11 -5.25
N VAL A 52 7.74 14.10 -6.10
CA VAL A 52 8.87 13.72 -6.95
C VAL A 52 8.51 13.98 -8.41
N THR A 53 9.42 14.55 -9.19
CA THR A 53 9.24 14.81 -10.62
C THR A 53 8.81 13.54 -11.36
N GLU A 54 7.85 13.68 -12.27
CA GLU A 54 7.33 12.58 -13.08
C GLU A 54 8.45 11.80 -13.78
N GLY A 55 8.37 10.46 -13.72
CA GLY A 55 9.35 9.55 -14.34
C GLY A 55 10.61 9.30 -13.50
N THR A 56 10.81 10.00 -12.39
CA THR A 56 11.94 9.74 -11.49
C THR A 56 11.78 8.39 -10.81
N ALA A 57 12.84 7.58 -10.80
CA ALA A 57 12.86 6.33 -10.05
C ALA A 57 13.11 6.59 -8.55
N VAL A 58 12.19 6.11 -7.70
CA VAL A 58 12.33 6.11 -6.24
C VAL A 58 12.53 4.68 -5.75
N THR A 59 13.59 4.44 -5.00
CA THR A 59 13.88 3.11 -4.44
C THR A 59 13.50 3.06 -2.96
N LEU A 60 12.75 2.03 -2.58
CA LEU A 60 12.41 1.71 -1.19
C LEU A 60 12.95 0.33 -0.83
N THR A 61 13.54 0.19 0.34
CA THR A 61 14.05 -1.08 0.87
C THR A 61 13.53 -1.30 2.28
N ALA A 62 12.85 -2.42 2.49
CA ALA A 62 12.42 -2.86 3.81
C ALA A 62 13.59 -3.47 4.60
N THR A 63 13.60 -3.27 5.90
CA THR A 63 14.59 -3.86 6.80
C THR A 63 13.90 -4.27 8.09
N ASP A 64 14.05 -5.53 8.45
CA ASP A 64 13.55 -6.05 9.73
C ASP A 64 14.29 -5.37 10.89
N THR A 65 13.54 -4.95 11.91
CA THR A 65 14.09 -4.39 13.15
C THR A 65 13.71 -5.22 14.38
N SER A 66 12.82 -6.19 14.19
CA SER A 66 12.36 -7.14 15.20
C SER A 66 12.94 -8.53 14.94
N SER A 67 13.08 -9.33 15.99
CA SER A 67 13.38 -10.76 15.90
C SER A 67 12.12 -11.63 15.76
N LEU A 68 10.93 -11.07 16.04
CA LEU A 68 9.64 -11.78 16.00
C LEU A 68 8.90 -11.57 14.67
N ARG A 69 9.06 -10.36 14.09
CA ARG A 69 8.37 -9.95 12.87
C ARG A 69 9.37 -9.84 11.74
N THR A 70 8.99 -10.36 10.58
CA THR A 70 9.82 -10.33 9.37
C THR A 70 9.06 -9.75 8.20
N PHE A 71 9.78 -9.17 7.24
CA PHE A 71 9.21 -8.63 6.03
C PHE A 71 8.51 -9.72 5.21
N VAL A 72 7.22 -9.56 4.97
CA VAL A 72 6.42 -10.49 4.17
C VAL A 72 6.14 -9.97 2.75
N GLY A 73 6.17 -8.65 2.55
CA GLY A 73 5.92 -8.03 1.27
C GLY A 73 5.52 -6.57 1.34
N TRP A 74 5.42 -5.95 0.17
CA TRP A 74 4.79 -4.66 -0.05
C TRP A 74 3.30 -4.84 -0.33
N ALA A 75 2.49 -3.90 0.15
CA ALA A 75 1.06 -3.80 -0.11
C ALA A 75 0.67 -2.39 -0.59
N GLY A 76 -0.56 -2.23 -1.08
CA GLY A 76 -1.08 -0.97 -1.64
C GLY A 76 -0.83 -0.90 -3.14
N ASP A 77 -0.29 0.22 -3.62
CA ASP A 77 -0.07 0.46 -5.05
C ASP A 77 0.96 -0.46 -5.71
N THR A 78 1.72 -1.21 -4.91
CA THR A 78 2.71 -2.19 -5.39
C THR A 78 2.68 -3.40 -4.46
N VAL A 79 2.33 -4.56 -5.01
CA VAL A 79 2.24 -5.82 -4.26
C VAL A 79 3.33 -6.77 -4.74
N THR A 80 4.36 -6.96 -3.92
CA THR A 80 5.49 -7.84 -4.24
C THR A 80 6.23 -8.31 -2.99
N LYS A 81 6.94 -9.44 -3.09
CA LYS A 81 7.78 -10.00 -2.02
C LYS A 81 9.24 -9.56 -2.10
N HIS A 82 9.61 -8.77 -3.10
CA HIS A 82 10.97 -8.22 -3.19
C HIS A 82 11.21 -7.21 -2.08
N VAL A 83 12.27 -7.42 -1.30
CA VAL A 83 12.64 -6.55 -0.16
C VAL A 83 12.93 -5.11 -0.60
N SER A 84 13.43 -4.94 -1.83
CA SER A 84 13.68 -3.64 -2.45
C SER A 84 12.80 -3.49 -3.69
N ILE A 85 12.18 -2.33 -3.85
CA ILE A 85 11.34 -1.97 -4.98
C ILE A 85 11.75 -0.61 -5.56
N THR A 86 11.54 -0.44 -6.86
CA THR A 86 11.75 0.82 -7.56
C THR A 86 10.44 1.30 -8.18
N LEU A 87 10.01 2.49 -7.79
CA LEU A 87 8.79 3.15 -8.22
C LEU A 87 9.13 4.24 -9.24
N PRO A 88 8.69 4.14 -10.52
CA PRO A 88 9.07 5.08 -11.57
C PRO A 88 8.34 6.45 -11.51
N MET A 89 7.64 6.76 -10.42
CA MET A 89 6.88 8.00 -10.19
C MET A 89 6.12 8.54 -11.42
N THR A 90 5.35 7.69 -12.10
CA THR A 90 4.43 8.05 -13.21
C THR A 90 3.02 8.42 -12.74
N ARG A 91 2.78 8.23 -11.44
CA ARG A 91 1.54 8.50 -10.71
C ARG A 91 1.88 8.65 -9.22
N PRO A 92 0.96 9.13 -8.38
CA PRO A 92 1.13 9.02 -6.94
C PRO A 92 1.21 7.54 -6.53
N TYR A 93 2.05 7.24 -5.55
CA TYR A 93 2.19 5.90 -4.96
C TYR A 93 1.88 5.97 -3.47
N SER A 94 1.07 5.04 -2.98
CA SER A 94 0.85 4.73 -1.57
C SER A 94 1.17 3.27 -1.33
N VAL A 95 2.30 2.99 -0.65
CA VAL A 95 2.78 1.63 -0.41
C VAL A 95 3.02 1.37 1.06
N ARG A 96 2.80 0.14 1.50
CA ARG A 96 3.05 -0.28 2.88
C ARG A 96 4.03 -1.43 2.90
N ALA A 97 5.13 -1.31 3.64
CA ALA A 97 5.98 -2.47 3.95
C ALA A 97 5.33 -3.25 5.10
N VAL A 98 5.07 -4.53 4.85
CA VAL A 98 4.37 -5.39 5.79
C VAL A 98 5.39 -6.30 6.47
N PHE A 99 5.43 -6.20 7.79
CA PHE A 99 6.19 -7.02 8.72
C PHE A 99 5.21 -7.71 9.66
N LEU A 100 5.29 -9.03 9.75
CA LEU A 100 4.35 -9.84 10.53
C LEU A 100 5.08 -10.96 11.25
N GLU A 101 4.50 -11.40 12.36
CA GLU A 101 4.86 -12.69 12.94
C GLU A 101 4.36 -13.82 12.01
N PRO A 102 5.03 -14.98 11.98
CA PRO A 102 4.53 -16.12 11.22
C PRO A 102 3.13 -16.52 11.70
N PHE A 103 2.17 -16.55 10.77
CA PHE A 103 0.83 -17.04 11.03
C PHE A 103 0.66 -18.45 10.48
N ASN A 104 -0.08 -19.29 11.22
CA ASN A 104 -0.66 -20.48 10.61
C ASN A 104 -1.92 -20.06 9.84
N THR A 105 -1.92 -20.28 8.53
CA THR A 105 -3.07 -19.96 7.65
C THR A 105 -4.36 -20.63 8.12
N ALA A 106 -4.29 -21.84 8.68
CA ALA A 106 -5.46 -22.53 9.22
C ALA A 106 -6.05 -21.79 10.42
N GLU A 107 -5.22 -21.21 11.28
CA GLU A 107 -5.65 -20.44 12.46
C GLU A 107 -6.28 -19.11 12.05
N VAL A 108 -5.72 -18.42 11.05
CA VAL A 108 -6.31 -17.19 10.50
C VAL A 108 -7.69 -17.45 9.90
N VAL A 109 -7.85 -18.56 9.18
CA VAL A 109 -9.16 -18.97 8.64
C VAL A 109 -10.11 -19.41 9.75
N ALA A 110 -9.64 -20.19 10.74
CA ALA A 110 -10.45 -20.60 11.89
C ALA A 110 -10.97 -19.38 12.66
N GLN A 111 -10.10 -18.40 12.93
CA GLN A 111 -10.47 -17.15 13.59
C GLN A 111 -11.60 -16.43 12.84
N LEU A 112 -11.53 -16.35 11.51
CA LEU A 112 -12.57 -15.70 10.72
C LEU A 112 -13.90 -16.46 10.74
N LEU A 113 -13.86 -17.80 10.72
CA LEU A 113 -15.05 -18.64 10.58
C LEU A 113 -15.76 -18.93 11.90
N THR A 114 -15.00 -19.17 12.98
CA THR A 114 -15.52 -19.62 14.27
C THR A 114 -15.26 -18.62 15.40
N GLY A 115 -14.49 -17.56 15.15
CA GLY A 115 -14.04 -16.63 16.19
C GLY A 115 -13.06 -17.24 17.19
N THR A 116 -12.65 -18.49 17.01
CA THR A 116 -11.80 -19.25 17.94
C THR A 116 -10.62 -19.83 17.20
N SER A 117 -9.41 -19.46 17.61
CA SER A 117 -8.15 -19.95 17.06
C SER A 117 -7.05 -19.94 18.13
N ALA A 118 -5.88 -20.46 17.79
CA ALA A 118 -4.65 -20.35 18.58
C ALA A 118 -3.89 -19.04 18.33
N LEU A 119 -4.46 -18.07 17.58
CA LEU A 119 -3.82 -16.77 17.37
C LEU A 119 -3.71 -16.00 18.68
N THR A 120 -2.56 -15.40 18.93
CA THR A 120 -2.35 -14.53 20.09
C THR A 120 -3.05 -13.19 19.90
N ALA A 121 -3.28 -12.46 21.01
CA ALA A 121 -3.82 -11.10 20.93
C ALA A 121 -2.95 -10.15 20.08
N ALA A 122 -1.61 -10.32 20.13
CA ALA A 122 -0.70 -9.55 19.30
C ALA A 122 -0.84 -9.89 17.80
N GLN A 123 -1.03 -11.17 17.49
CA GLN A 123 -1.30 -11.64 16.12
C GLN A 123 -2.62 -11.11 15.57
N LEU A 124 -3.68 -11.08 16.39
CA LEU A 124 -4.96 -10.48 16.00
C LEU A 124 -4.83 -8.96 15.79
N SER A 125 -4.08 -8.27 16.65
CA SER A 125 -3.79 -6.85 16.49
C SER A 125 -2.97 -6.56 15.23
N ASP A 126 -2.00 -7.42 14.88
CA ASP A 126 -1.22 -7.28 13.65
C ASP A 126 -2.11 -7.44 12.40
N LEU A 127 -3.08 -8.37 12.43
CA LEU A 127 -4.03 -8.57 11.34
C LEU A 127 -5.00 -7.38 11.20
N ASP A 128 -5.53 -6.88 12.31
CA ASP A 128 -6.39 -5.68 12.35
C ASP A 128 -5.65 -4.44 11.82
N GLN A 129 -4.41 -4.20 12.28
CA GLN A 129 -3.57 -3.10 11.77
C GLN A 129 -3.28 -3.21 10.27
N LEU A 130 -3.21 -4.43 9.74
CA LEU A 130 -2.97 -4.67 8.32
C LEU A 130 -4.19 -4.34 7.46
N GLY A 131 -5.38 -4.56 8.00
CA GLY A 131 -6.65 -4.28 7.36
C GLY A 131 -7.18 -2.89 7.64
N ASN A 132 -8.34 -2.81 8.30
CA ASN A 132 -9.07 -1.57 8.49
C ASN A 132 -8.82 -0.94 9.88
N ASN A 133 -8.06 -1.62 10.76
CA ASN A 133 -7.64 -1.15 12.07
C ASN A 133 -8.82 -0.65 12.92
N ASN A 134 -9.89 -1.44 12.98
CA ASN A 134 -11.13 -1.12 13.69
C ASN A 134 -11.20 -1.74 15.10
N GLY A 135 -10.15 -2.46 15.52
CA GLY A 135 -10.02 -3.07 16.83
C GLY A 135 -10.55 -4.50 16.92
N THR A 136 -11.07 -5.06 15.82
CA THR A 136 -11.60 -6.42 15.77
C THR A 136 -11.23 -7.11 14.46
N PHE A 137 -10.66 -8.31 14.54
CA PHE A 137 -10.37 -9.08 13.35
C PHE A 137 -11.65 -9.47 12.59
N ASP A 138 -11.78 -8.99 11.35
CA ASP A 138 -12.91 -9.26 10.47
C ASP A 138 -12.51 -9.67 9.04
N LEU A 139 -13.49 -9.75 8.14
CA LEU A 139 -13.26 -10.14 6.75
C LEU A 139 -12.35 -9.15 5.99
N GLY A 140 -12.42 -7.86 6.32
CA GLY A 140 -11.54 -6.84 5.74
C GLY A 140 -10.08 -7.10 6.07
N ASP A 141 -9.79 -7.43 7.33
CA ASP A 141 -8.43 -7.76 7.79
C ASP A 141 -7.91 -9.05 7.18
N PHE A 142 -8.76 -10.06 7.10
CA PHE A 142 -8.45 -11.28 6.38
C PHE A 142 -8.07 -11.02 4.92
N LEU A 143 -8.87 -10.23 4.21
CA LEU A 143 -8.60 -9.90 2.80
C LEU A 143 -7.30 -9.12 2.64
N ALA A 144 -7.05 -8.14 3.51
CA ALA A 144 -5.80 -7.38 3.51
C ALA A 144 -4.58 -8.29 3.77
N TRP A 145 -4.72 -9.26 4.67
CA TRP A 145 -3.70 -10.27 4.91
C TRP A 145 -3.45 -11.18 3.71
N VAL A 146 -4.50 -11.65 3.04
CA VAL A 146 -4.38 -12.46 1.83
C VAL A 146 -3.67 -11.68 0.73
N GLU A 147 -4.04 -10.41 0.52
CA GLU A 147 -3.44 -9.55 -0.50
C GLU A 147 -1.96 -9.29 -0.22
N ALA A 148 -1.62 -8.92 1.02
CA ALA A 148 -0.25 -8.58 1.41
C ALA A 148 0.70 -9.79 1.39
N THR A 149 0.23 -10.96 1.84
CA THR A 149 1.10 -12.14 2.00
C THR A 149 1.05 -13.09 0.81
N ARG A 150 0.06 -12.95 -0.08
CA ARG A 150 -0.35 -13.97 -1.05
C ARG A 150 -0.57 -15.31 -0.34
N ALA A 151 -1.38 -15.27 0.72
CA ALA A 151 -1.62 -16.40 1.62
C ALA A 151 -1.94 -17.70 0.84
N PRO A 152 -1.29 -18.82 1.17
CA PRO A 152 -1.49 -20.09 0.49
C PRO A 152 -2.78 -20.78 0.96
N LEU A 153 -3.94 -20.23 0.60
CA LEU A 153 -5.24 -20.79 0.95
C LEU A 153 -5.53 -22.08 0.16
N SER A 154 -5.94 -23.14 0.86
CA SER A 154 -6.38 -24.39 0.23
C SER A 154 -7.68 -24.20 -0.56
N ALA A 155 -7.99 -25.13 -1.47
CA ALA A 155 -9.27 -25.10 -2.19
C ALA A 155 -10.47 -25.19 -1.24
N GLN A 156 -10.37 -25.98 -0.17
CA GLN A 156 -11.39 -26.10 0.86
C GLN A 156 -11.59 -24.79 1.63
N GLN A 157 -10.49 -24.14 2.04
CA GLN A 157 -10.54 -22.85 2.73
C GLN A 157 -11.16 -21.76 1.84
N ARG A 158 -10.80 -21.72 0.54
CA ARG A 158 -11.43 -20.79 -0.42
C ARG A 158 -12.92 -21.05 -0.61
N ALA A 159 -13.36 -22.30 -0.66
CA ALA A 159 -14.77 -22.64 -0.77
C ALA A 159 -15.57 -22.22 0.47
N LEU A 160 -15.02 -22.43 1.68
CA LEU A 160 -15.63 -21.99 2.94
C LEU A 160 -15.80 -20.47 2.99
N LEU A 161 -14.78 -19.70 2.56
CA LEU A 161 -14.83 -18.25 2.49
C LEU A 161 -15.89 -17.75 1.48
N GLY A 162 -16.02 -18.41 0.33
CA GLY A 162 -17.07 -18.12 -0.65
C GLY A 162 -18.48 -18.26 -0.06
N GLY A 163 -18.70 -19.27 0.79
CA GLY A 163 -19.97 -19.47 1.49
C GLY A 163 -20.31 -18.42 2.55
N VAL A 164 -19.31 -17.76 3.15
CA VAL A 164 -19.50 -16.67 4.12
C VAL A 164 -19.91 -15.36 3.42
N THR A 165 -19.30 -15.07 2.26
CA THR A 165 -19.62 -13.86 1.48
C THR A 165 -21.03 -13.85 0.89
N THR A 166 -21.58 -15.02 0.56
CA THR A 166 -22.93 -15.16 -0.01
C THR A 166 -24.05 -15.10 1.04
N LYS A 167 -23.80 -15.52 2.28
CA LYS A 167 -24.80 -15.46 3.37
C LYS A 167 -25.04 -14.06 3.92
N LYS A 168 -24.12 -13.11 3.75
CA LYS A 168 -24.25 -11.73 4.24
C LYS A 168 -25.03 -10.81 3.26
N GLY A 169 -25.36 -11.30 2.07
CA GLY A 169 -26.06 -10.56 1.00
C GLY A 169 -27.56 -10.82 0.87
N ALA A 170 -28.17 -11.61 1.76
CA ALA A 170 -29.62 -11.80 1.76
C ALA A 170 -30.29 -10.69 2.59
N PRO A 171 -31.11 -9.80 1.99
CA PRO A 171 -31.91 -8.87 2.76
C PRO A 171 -32.99 -9.65 3.52
N ARG A 172 -33.24 -9.26 4.77
CA ARG A 172 -34.42 -9.67 5.53
C ARG A 172 -35.54 -8.67 5.28
#